data_AF-A0A1Y2JK36-F1
#
_entry.id   AF-A0A1Y2JK36-F1
#
_cell.length_a   1.000
_cell.length_b   1.000
_cell.length_c   1.000
_cell.angle_alpha   90.00
_cell.angle_beta   90.00
_cell.angle_gamma   90.00
#
_symmetry.space_group_name_H-M   'P 1'
#
loop_
_entity.id
_entity.type
_entity.pdbx_description
1 polymer ?
#
loop_
_entity_poly.entity_id
_entity_poly.type
_entity_poly.pdbx_seq_one_letter_code
_entity_poly.pdbx_strand_id
1 'polypeptide(L)'
;MDSGRDGEIKIISLPFIQTSVRYAAMRQIHAAMDHFHRGDFECAATLAAAAYGMLPAIDNAALRASELRSARVETVAQWLAHGTVLDRTGESRRKESIIIRTTQVGIAIHLAITRFDIAFPDQKTPQMVGFMRAHQFCKEHAIRATQTAGG
;
A
#
# COMPACT_ATOMS: atom_id res chain seq x y z
N MET A 1 41.45 -37.06 30.60
CA MET A 1 40.15 -36.58 31.08
C MET A 1 40.10 -35.11 30.75
N ASP A 2 39.57 -34.77 29.57
CA ASP A 2 39.52 -33.40 29.05
C ASP A 2 38.13 -32.84 29.36
N SER A 3 38.10 -31.84 30.22
CA SER A 3 36.91 -31.20 30.77
C SER A 3 36.23 -30.34 29.69
N GLY A 4 34.94 -30.58 29.50
CA GLY A 4 34.10 -29.91 28.52
C GLY A 4 34.23 -28.39 28.53
N ARG A 5 34.54 -27.83 27.37
CA ARG A 5 34.24 -26.45 27.04
C ARG A 5 32.76 -26.39 26.66
N ASP A 6 31.91 -26.23 27.67
CA ASP A 6 30.56 -25.74 27.49
C ASP A 6 30.68 -24.29 26.99
N GLY A 7 30.73 -24.16 25.67
CA GLY A 7 30.59 -22.89 24.98
C GLY A 7 29.19 -22.38 25.22
N GLU A 8 29.03 -21.58 26.26
CA GLU A 8 27.80 -20.85 26.57
C GLU A 8 27.41 -20.03 25.34
N ILE A 9 26.39 -20.50 24.60
CA ILE A 9 25.85 -19.78 23.45
C ILE A 9 25.17 -18.54 24.02
N LYS A 10 25.88 -17.41 23.97
CA LYS A 10 25.36 -16.10 24.31
C LYS A 10 24.32 -15.73 23.26
N ILE A 11 23.06 -16.10 23.48
CA ILE A 11 21.94 -15.69 22.62
C ILE A 11 21.86 -14.16 22.72
N ILE A 12 22.35 -13.48 21.69
CA ILE A 12 22.17 -12.04 21.53
C ILE A 12 20.66 -11.84 21.38
N SER A 13 20.02 -11.28 22.42
CA SER A 13 18.62 -10.88 22.34
C SER A 13 18.51 -9.80 21.26
N LEU A 14 17.96 -10.18 20.10
CA LEU A 14 17.72 -9.26 19.01
C LEU A 14 16.68 -8.22 19.45
N PRO A 15 16.85 -6.94 19.11
CA PRO A 15 15.84 -5.93 19.41
C PRO A 15 14.54 -6.32 18.71
N PHE A 16 13.48 -6.52 19.49
CA PHE A 16 12.14 -6.79 18.99
C PHE A 16 11.23 -5.60 19.26
N ILE A 17 10.21 -5.43 18.43
CA ILE A 17 9.13 -4.46 18.67
C ILE A 17 7.83 -5.22 18.91
N GLN A 18 7.09 -4.80 19.92
CA GLN A 18 5.67 -5.15 20.04
C GLN A 18 4.87 -4.11 19.27
N THR A 19 4.00 -4.54 18.35
CA THR A 19 3.17 -3.63 17.54
C THR A 19 1.74 -4.13 17.45
N SER A 20 0.82 -3.23 17.12
CA SER A 20 -0.55 -3.56 16.76
C SER A 20 -0.77 -3.41 15.25
N VAL A 21 -1.87 -3.99 14.75
CA VAL A 21 -2.35 -3.79 13.37
C VAL A 21 -2.44 -2.30 13.04
N ARG A 22 -3.02 -1.50 13.96
CA ARG A 22 -3.13 -0.05 13.82
C ARG A 22 -1.77 0.62 13.57
N TYR A 23 -0.79 0.37 14.46
CA TYR A 23 0.51 1.00 14.33
C TYR A 23 1.30 0.52 13.10
N ALA A 24 1.18 -0.77 12.76
CA ALA A 24 1.81 -1.33 11.57
C ALA A 24 1.23 -0.72 10.29
N ALA A 25 -0.10 -0.67 10.15
CA ALA A 25 -0.78 -0.10 9.00
C ALA A 25 -0.43 1.38 8.82
N MET A 26 -0.45 2.16 9.90
CA MET A 26 -0.08 3.59 9.88
C MET A 26 1.35 3.79 9.38
N ARG A 27 2.33 3.03 9.92
CA ARG A 27 3.74 3.14 9.50
C ARG A 27 3.95 2.72 8.05
N GLN A 28 3.27 1.66 7.60
CA GLN A 28 3.35 1.24 6.20
C GLN A 28 2.73 2.27 5.26
N ILE A 29 1.62 2.92 5.62
CA ILE A 29 1.06 4.03 4.85
C ILE A 29 2.03 5.22 4.80
N HIS A 30 2.64 5.58 5.92
CA HIS A 30 3.65 6.66 5.96
C HIS A 30 4.85 6.34 5.06
N ALA A 31 5.42 5.15 5.19
CA ALA A 31 6.51 4.71 4.33
C ALA A 31 6.10 4.65 2.85
N ALA A 32 4.87 4.24 2.54
CA ALA A 32 4.35 4.24 1.18
C ALA A 32 4.29 5.66 0.59
N MET A 33 3.85 6.65 1.37
CA MET A 33 3.87 8.06 0.93
C MET A 33 5.29 8.57 0.70
N ASP A 34 6.24 8.25 1.57
CA ASP A 34 7.63 8.67 1.41
C ASP A 34 8.26 8.08 0.15
N HIS A 35 8.08 6.78 -0.08
CA HIS A 35 8.53 6.12 -1.31
C HIS A 35 7.82 6.67 -2.55
N PHE A 36 6.53 6.97 -2.46
CA PHE A 36 5.79 7.59 -3.56
C PHE A 36 6.38 8.94 -3.96
N HIS A 37 6.71 9.81 -2.99
CA HIS A 37 7.34 11.10 -3.25
C HIS A 37 8.75 10.99 -3.84
N ARG A 38 9.47 9.90 -3.53
CA ARG A 38 10.79 9.60 -4.11
C ARG A 38 10.73 8.96 -5.50
N GLY A 39 9.55 8.51 -5.95
CA GLY A 39 9.38 7.78 -7.20
C GLY A 39 9.58 6.26 -7.08
N ASP A 40 9.74 5.74 -5.87
CA ASP A 40 9.92 4.31 -5.58
C ASP A 40 8.58 3.57 -5.63
N PHE A 41 7.97 3.51 -6.82
CA PHE A 41 6.58 3.09 -6.99
C PHE A 41 6.31 1.62 -6.62
N GLU A 42 7.29 0.74 -6.81
CA GLU A 42 7.20 -0.66 -6.39
C GLU A 42 7.11 -0.78 -4.87
N CYS A 43 8.01 -0.11 -4.14
CA CYS A 43 8.02 -0.09 -2.69
C CYS A 43 6.73 0.54 -2.14
N ALA A 44 6.33 1.68 -2.71
CA ALA A 44 5.11 2.38 -2.31
C ALA A 44 3.86 1.51 -2.51
N ALA A 45 3.73 0.82 -3.65
CA ALA A 45 2.61 -0.06 -3.93
C ALA A 45 2.56 -1.26 -2.97
N THR A 46 3.71 -1.91 -2.74
CA THR A 46 3.82 -3.03 -1.80
C THR A 46 3.39 -2.64 -0.40
N LEU A 47 3.91 -1.53 0.12
CA LEU A 47 3.60 -1.07 1.48
C LEU A 47 2.14 -0.63 1.62
N ALA A 48 1.58 0.03 0.61
CA ALA A 48 0.16 0.38 0.60
C ALA A 48 -0.73 -0.86 0.58
N ALA A 49 -0.40 -1.86 -0.24
CA ALA A 49 -1.15 -3.12 -0.31
C ALA A 49 -1.06 -3.92 0.99
N ALA A 50 0.12 -4.00 1.61
CA ALA A 50 0.31 -4.64 2.90
C ALA A 50 -0.49 -3.94 4.02
N ALA A 51 -0.49 -2.60 4.04
CA ALA A 51 -1.29 -1.82 4.97
C ALA A 51 -2.80 -2.06 4.76
N TYR A 52 -3.23 -2.13 3.49
CA TYR A 52 -4.61 -2.41 3.14
C TYR A 52 -5.06 -3.80 3.61
N GLY A 53 -4.27 -4.83 3.33
CA GLY A 53 -4.60 -6.23 3.61
C GLY A 53 -4.65 -6.57 5.10
N MET A 54 -3.89 -5.86 5.95
CA MET A 54 -3.95 -6.09 7.40
C MET A 54 -5.15 -5.43 8.10
N LEU A 55 -5.83 -4.49 7.44
CA LEU A 55 -6.97 -3.80 8.02
C LEU A 55 -8.23 -4.66 7.90
N PRO A 56 -9.14 -4.63 8.89
CA PRO A 56 -10.35 -5.44 8.87
C PRO A 56 -11.15 -5.20 7.58
N ALA A 57 -11.82 -6.25 7.10
CA ALA A 57 -12.77 -6.13 6.01
C ALA A 57 -13.94 -5.30 6.50
N ILE A 58 -14.14 -4.14 5.87
CA ILE A 58 -15.20 -3.22 6.25
C ILE A 58 -16.20 -3.15 5.11
N ASP A 59 -17.42 -3.58 5.39
CA ASP A 59 -18.54 -3.42 4.48
C ASP A 59 -18.95 -1.93 4.46
N ASN A 60 -18.32 -1.16 3.57
CA ASN A 60 -18.67 0.22 3.30
C ASN A 60 -18.90 0.40 1.79
N ALA A 61 -20.09 0.86 1.39
CA ALA A 61 -20.46 1.03 -0.01
C ALA A 61 -19.52 1.98 -0.79
N ALA A 62 -19.00 3.02 -0.15
CA ALA A 62 -18.05 3.94 -0.76
C ALA A 62 -16.66 3.30 -0.93
N LEU A 63 -16.25 2.43 0.01
CA LEU A 63 -15.03 1.66 -0.10
C LEU A 63 -15.16 0.63 -1.24
N ARG A 64 -16.27 -0.12 -1.32
CA ARG A 64 -16.54 -1.07 -2.41
C ARG A 64 -16.54 -0.42 -3.79
N ALA A 65 -17.16 0.75 -3.93
CA ALA A 65 -17.13 1.51 -5.19
C ALA A 65 -15.71 1.97 -5.57
N SER A 66 -14.83 2.17 -4.58
CA SER A 66 -13.43 2.52 -4.79
C SER A 66 -12.54 1.29 -5.03
N GLU A 67 -12.81 0.16 -4.38
CA GLU A 67 -12.17 -1.14 -4.60
C GLU A 67 -12.46 -1.67 -6.01
N LEU A 68 -13.70 -1.52 -6.51
CA LEU A 68 -14.05 -1.89 -7.89
C LEU A 68 -13.23 -1.12 -8.94
N ARG A 69 -12.88 0.14 -8.64
CA ARG A 69 -11.98 0.96 -9.48
C ARG A 69 -10.51 0.55 -9.34
N SER A 70 -10.20 -0.39 -8.45
CA SER A 70 -8.86 -0.73 -7.98
C SER A 70 -8.39 -2.14 -8.33
N ALA A 71 -9.10 -2.86 -9.21
CA ALA A 71 -8.61 -4.14 -9.76
C ALA A 71 -7.17 -4.04 -10.32
N ARG A 72 -6.77 -2.85 -10.77
CA ARG A 72 -5.41 -2.54 -11.22
C ARG A 72 -4.37 -2.41 -10.10
N VAL A 73 -4.75 -2.04 -8.89
CA VAL A 73 -3.87 -2.02 -7.71
C VAL A 73 -3.68 -3.43 -7.19
N GLU A 74 -4.75 -4.22 -7.12
CA GLU A 74 -4.67 -5.64 -6.77
C GLU A 74 -3.77 -6.39 -7.76
N THR A 75 -3.86 -6.07 -9.05
CA THR A 75 -2.94 -6.58 -10.07
C THR A 75 -1.47 -6.24 -9.77
N VAL A 76 -1.17 -5.01 -9.36
CA VAL A 76 0.21 -4.59 -9.04
C VAL A 76 0.71 -5.31 -7.78
N ALA A 77 -0.11 -5.37 -6.74
CA ALA A 77 0.23 -6.06 -5.49
C ALA A 77 0.45 -7.57 -5.72
N GLN A 78 -0.43 -8.22 -6.47
CA GLN A 78 -0.33 -9.63 -6.85
C GLN A 78 0.95 -9.90 -7.64
N TRP A 79 1.28 -9.02 -8.59
CA TRP A 79 2.49 -9.16 -9.39
C TRP A 79 3.75 -8.95 -8.54
N LEU A 80 3.77 -7.95 -7.65
CA LEU A 80 4.92 -7.72 -6.76
C LEU A 80 5.14 -8.88 -5.79
N ALA A 81 4.07 -9.55 -5.36
CA ALA A 81 4.15 -10.68 -4.44
C ALA A 81 4.50 -12.01 -5.15
N HIS A 82 4.01 -12.23 -6.37
CA HIS A 82 3.99 -13.56 -7.00
C HIS A 82 4.47 -13.59 -8.46
N GLY A 83 4.74 -12.45 -9.08
CA GLY A 83 5.06 -12.34 -10.51
C GLY A 83 3.88 -12.71 -11.43
N THR A 84 2.65 -12.68 -10.92
CA THR A 84 1.43 -13.02 -11.68
C THR A 84 0.43 -11.88 -11.78
N VAL A 85 -0.39 -11.91 -12.83
CA VAL A 85 -1.47 -10.96 -13.07
C VAL A 85 -2.75 -11.75 -13.33
N LEU A 86 -3.87 -11.32 -12.75
CA LEU A 86 -5.20 -11.83 -13.09
C LEU A 86 -5.62 -11.28 -14.45
N ASP A 87 -6.00 -12.16 -15.37
CA ASP A 87 -6.60 -11.76 -16.63
C ASP A 87 -8.10 -11.41 -16.45
N ARG A 88 -8.75 -11.00 -17.55
CA ARG A 88 -10.17 -10.60 -17.52
C ARG A 88 -11.13 -11.74 -17.16
N THR A 89 -10.66 -12.98 -17.22
CA THR A 89 -11.44 -14.17 -16.86
C THR A 89 -11.19 -14.60 -15.40
N GLY A 90 -10.29 -13.92 -14.70
CA GLY A 90 -9.90 -14.25 -13.32
C GLY A 90 -8.77 -15.28 -13.24
N GLU A 91 -8.19 -15.68 -14.37
CA GLU A 91 -7.08 -16.64 -14.41
C GLU A 91 -5.76 -15.94 -14.11
N SER A 92 -4.97 -16.50 -13.20
CA SER A 92 -3.65 -15.99 -12.83
C SER A 92 -2.61 -16.45 -13.84
N ARG A 93 -1.93 -15.50 -14.49
CA ARG A 93 -0.85 -15.80 -15.44
C ARG A 93 0.46 -15.18 -14.99
N ARG A 94 1.55 -15.94 -15.11
CA ARG A 94 2.89 -15.40 -14.93
C ARG A 94 3.15 -14.32 -15.98
N LYS A 95 3.75 -13.22 -15.54
CA LYS A 95 4.11 -12.11 -16.41
C LYS A 95 5.47 -11.59 -15.97
N GLU A 96 6.41 -11.50 -16.90
CA GLU A 96 7.79 -11.10 -16.55
C GLU A 96 7.91 -9.59 -16.29
N SER A 97 6.98 -8.77 -16.81
CA SER A 97 7.02 -7.32 -16.59
C SER A 97 5.64 -6.68 -16.54
N ILE A 98 5.52 -5.62 -15.73
CA ILE A 98 4.34 -4.75 -15.68
C ILE A 98 4.76 -3.28 -15.73
N ILE A 99 3.81 -2.42 -16.09
CA ILE A 99 3.99 -0.98 -15.97
C ILE A 99 3.27 -0.54 -14.70
N ILE A 100 4.01 -0.01 -13.74
CA ILE A 100 3.47 0.58 -12.52
C ILE A 100 3.38 2.08 -12.72
N ARG A 101 2.16 2.60 -12.83
CA ARG A 101 1.93 4.03 -13.01
C ARG A 101 1.75 4.71 -11.67
N THR A 102 2.24 5.94 -11.57
CA THR A 102 2.05 6.82 -10.41
C THR A 102 0.59 6.90 -9.97
N THR A 103 -0.35 6.97 -10.92
CA THR A 103 -1.79 7.02 -10.61
C THR A 103 -2.30 5.75 -9.92
N GLN A 104 -1.78 4.58 -10.27
CA GLN A 104 -2.16 3.31 -9.62
C GLN A 104 -1.65 3.28 -8.18
N VAL A 105 -0.40 3.70 -7.96
CA VAL A 105 0.18 3.74 -6.61
C VAL A 105 -0.53 4.77 -5.73
N GLY A 106 -0.84 5.95 -6.27
CA GLY A 106 -1.61 6.96 -5.55
C GLY A 106 -3.00 6.48 -5.14
N ILE A 107 -3.68 5.70 -5.99
CA ILE A 107 -4.97 5.06 -5.65
C ILE A 107 -4.77 4.00 -4.55
N ALA A 108 -3.72 3.20 -4.61
CA ALA A 108 -3.42 2.20 -3.58
C ALA A 108 -3.27 2.86 -2.20
N ILE A 109 -2.50 3.95 -2.13
CA ILE A 109 -2.31 4.72 -0.90
C ILE A 109 -3.63 5.35 -0.44
N HIS A 110 -4.48 5.87 -1.36
CA HIS A 110 -5.80 6.38 -1.00
C HIS A 110 -6.68 5.32 -0.34
N LEU A 111 -6.70 4.12 -0.91
CA LEU A 111 -7.50 3.02 -0.38
C LEU A 111 -7.00 2.58 0.99
N ALA A 112 -5.68 2.48 1.18
CA ALA A 112 -5.09 2.18 2.47
C ALA A 112 -5.45 3.25 3.52
N ILE A 113 -5.35 4.54 3.18
CA ILE A 113 -5.75 5.64 4.07
C ILE A 113 -7.24 5.60 4.38
N THR A 114 -8.08 5.38 3.37
CA THR A 114 -9.55 5.34 3.53
C THR A 114 -9.95 4.18 4.45
N ARG A 115 -9.42 2.98 4.20
CA ARG A 115 -9.71 1.81 5.03
C ARG A 115 -9.15 1.97 6.45
N PHE A 116 -8.00 2.61 6.61
CA PHE A 116 -7.43 2.91 7.92
C PHE A 116 -8.34 3.85 8.71
N ASP A 117 -8.84 4.90 8.06
CA ASP A 117 -9.74 5.88 8.67
C ASP A 117 -11.05 5.25 9.14
N ILE A 118 -11.62 4.34 8.36
CA ILE A 118 -12.85 3.64 8.74
C ILE A 118 -12.57 2.65 9.88
N ALA A 119 -11.42 1.94 9.85
CA ALA A 119 -11.04 0.98 10.89
C ALA A 119 -10.69 1.65 12.23
N PHE A 120 -10.09 2.84 12.17
CA PHE A 120 -9.62 3.61 13.33
C PHE A 120 -10.03 5.07 13.18
N PRO A 121 -11.33 5.38 13.41
CA PRO A 121 -11.82 6.75 13.36
C PRO A 121 -10.99 7.68 14.24
N ASP A 122 -10.84 8.92 13.80
CA ASP A 122 -10.10 10.00 14.49
C ASP A 122 -8.59 9.76 14.67
N GLN A 123 -8.04 8.67 14.12
CA GLN A 123 -6.60 8.38 14.19
C GLN A 123 -5.86 8.68 12.89
N LYS A 124 -6.55 9.24 11.90
CA LYS A 124 -5.92 9.68 10.66
C LYS A 124 -4.91 10.80 10.95
N THR A 125 -3.70 10.60 10.44
CA THR A 125 -2.61 11.57 10.66
C THR A 125 -2.71 12.76 9.69
N PRO A 126 -2.15 13.94 10.04
CA PRO A 126 -2.10 15.09 9.14
C PRO A 126 -1.43 14.78 7.80
N GLN A 127 -0.42 13.93 7.78
CA GLN A 127 0.29 13.49 6.56
C GLN A 127 -0.67 12.76 5.61
N MET A 128 -1.48 11.84 6.14
CA MET A 128 -2.50 11.13 5.35
C MET A 128 -3.55 12.11 4.80
N VAL A 129 -4.02 13.06 5.61
CA VAL A 129 -4.96 14.09 5.15
C VAL A 129 -4.35 14.94 4.04
N GLY A 130 -3.09 15.36 4.19
CA GLY A 130 -2.36 16.14 3.20
C GLY A 130 -2.22 15.40 1.87
N PHE A 131 -1.84 14.12 1.92
CA PHE A 131 -1.72 13.29 0.73
C PHE A 131 -3.05 13.14 -0.03
N MET A 132 -4.15 12.89 0.70
CA MET A 132 -5.49 12.77 0.12
C MET A 132 -5.90 14.05 -0.61
N ARG A 133 -5.65 15.23 0.00
CA ARG A 133 -5.97 16.52 -0.61
C ARG A 133 -5.13 16.81 -1.86
N ALA A 134 -3.81 16.62 -1.78
CA ALA A 134 -2.90 16.89 -2.90
C ALA A 134 -3.21 16.03 -4.13
N HIS A 135 -3.52 14.75 -3.92
CA HIS A 135 -3.81 13.84 -5.03
C HIS A 135 -5.21 14.05 -5.63
N GLN A 136 -6.22 14.42 -4.81
CA GLN A 136 -7.53 14.83 -5.30
C GLN A 136 -7.42 16.05 -6.22
N PHE A 137 -6.63 17.05 -5.81
CA PHE A 137 -6.31 18.23 -6.61
C PHE A 137 -5.65 17.89 -7.95
N CYS A 138 -4.65 16.98 -7.95
CA CYS A 138 -4.00 16.54 -9.19
C CYS A 138 -4.96 15.83 -10.16
N LYS A 139 -5.90 15.02 -9.65
CA LYS A 139 -6.92 14.37 -10.50
C LYS A 139 -7.85 15.38 -11.16
N GLU A 140 -8.32 16.37 -10.41
CA GLU A 140 -9.25 17.38 -10.90
C GLU A 140 -8.60 18.35 -11.91
N HIS A 141 -7.34 18.74 -11.67
CA HIS A 141 -6.60 19.61 -12.59
C HIS A 141 -6.11 18.88 -13.85
N ALA A 142 -5.76 17.59 -13.76
CA ALA A 142 -5.42 16.79 -14.93
C ALA A 142 -6.62 16.66 -15.89
N ILE A 143 -7.84 16.49 -15.38
CA ILE A 143 -9.06 16.41 -16.19
C ILE A 143 -9.36 17.75 -16.91
N ARG A 144 -9.14 18.88 -16.24
CA ARG A 144 -9.34 20.21 -16.83
C ARG A 144 -8.35 20.51 -17.96
N ALA A 145 -7.08 20.13 -17.80
CA ALA A 145 -6.05 20.33 -18.82
C ALA A 145 -6.34 19.55 -20.12
N THR A 146 -6.91 18.34 -20.02
CA THR A 146 -7.31 17.55 -21.19
C THR A 146 -8.54 18.13 -21.91
N GLN A 147 -9.42 18.83 -21.20
CA GLN A 147 -10.60 19.48 -21.79
C GLN A 147 -10.25 20.78 -22.52
N THR A 148 -9.17 21.48 -22.11
CA THR A 148 -8.70 22.71 -22.77
C THR A 148 -7.79 22.47 -23.97
N ALA A 149 -7.24 21.26 -24.13
CA ALA A 149 -6.35 20.90 -25.24
C ALA A 149 -7.09 20.29 -26.45
N GLY A 150 -8.42 20.16 -26.37
CA GLY A 150 -9.27 19.62 -27.43
C GLY A 150 -10.29 20.60 -28.00
N GLY A 151 -10.04 21.91 -27.87
CA GLY A 151 -10.85 23.00 -28.44
C GLY A 151 -10.17 23.64 -29.62
#